data_AF-A0A6C0HD56-F1
#
_entry.id   AF-A0A6C0HD56-F1
#
_cell.length_a   1.000
_cell.length_b   1.000
_cell.length_c   1.000
_cell.angle_alpha   90.00
_cell.angle_beta   90.00
_cell.angle_gamma   90.00
#
_symmetry.space_group_name_H-M   'P 1'
#
loop_
_entity.id
_entity.type
_entity.pdbx_description
1 polymer ?
#
loop_
_entity_poly.entity_id
_entity_poly.type
_entity_poly.pdbx_seq_one_letter_code
_entity_poly.pdbx_strand_id
1 'polypeptide(L)'
;MEPLDNYHVIINDLFEKYKDNEYMKQRLHFHITNLLPSTLENECKNHEKRVIRNDVLTHEHQQFIQVFLSENQYYYLPNNSCFFFYDGKNYTPVKEDIIHHQLLMTISKDKKLAEWKFRTKINVIKQIKDRHLFKSIPESDTIQSVLSLLHPSIFSDKNQAKYFLTIIGDNILKKNTNSDIIYLIKPKTKKYLADVENMAYIYTGFSNITSNFVTKYHENYSYENCRLIKMKDTMSVDIWRNMLSKYGIDFICVAAHYSQRFENSENFIHNNVNDEDLKSYTLFLKNNTTSSIFDKFCEHSIQDITQSLTSESKSKLSISWKNMQYIWKLFISHFSLPSAIYQNQLKSLLKERYSFDESSDTFFNVTSKYLPCIQDFIQFWEKTIYTSSENDNEFELDELCVLFKKWTTTENSALSLSNGVISESDVLKILNHFFPIVEVVDNKYIMGITCNMWDKNTDIYNSLNSLKEHYHTASLFTNNHTLIAFDEAYDFYFQKNKANSKYIVSKRYFEKYLYSTMSNYIEYEKFISPSWYL
;
A
#
# COMPACT_ATOMS: atom_id res chain seq x y z
N MET A 1 -47.05 51.53 12.26
CA MET A 1 -47.81 52.50 13.07
C MET A 1 -49.23 52.50 12.55
N GLU A 2 -50.11 51.68 13.14
CA GLU A 2 -51.55 51.96 13.04
C GLU A 2 -51.79 53.28 13.76
N PRO A 3 -52.55 54.23 13.18
CA PRO A 3 -52.64 55.57 13.74
C PRO A 3 -53.45 55.53 15.04
N LEU A 4 -52.85 56.01 16.14
CA LEU A 4 -53.50 56.15 17.45
C LEU A 4 -54.86 56.87 17.37
N ASP A 5 -55.03 57.74 16.37
CA ASP A 5 -56.24 58.51 16.14
C ASP A 5 -57.49 57.64 15.92
N ASN A 6 -57.34 56.44 15.35
CA ASN A 6 -58.49 55.58 15.03
C ASN A 6 -59.13 54.98 16.29
N TYR A 7 -58.34 54.67 17.32
CA TYR A 7 -58.85 54.10 18.56
C TYR A 7 -59.60 55.12 19.41
N HIS A 8 -59.16 56.37 19.41
CA HIS A 8 -59.86 57.46 20.09
C HIS A 8 -61.20 57.76 19.43
N VAL A 9 -61.28 57.71 18.10
CA VAL A 9 -62.53 57.84 17.35
C VAL A 9 -63.50 56.70 17.69
N ILE A 10 -63.04 55.45 17.70
CA ILE A 10 -63.88 54.28 18.03
C ILE A 10 -64.41 54.36 19.48
N ILE A 11 -63.59 54.82 20.43
CA ILE A 11 -64.02 55.01 21.82
C ILE A 11 -65.08 56.12 21.89
N ASN A 12 -64.89 57.24 21.18
CA ASN A 12 -65.85 58.34 21.13
C ASN A 12 -67.17 57.91 20.47
N ASP A 13 -67.12 57.15 19.38
CA ASP A 13 -68.31 56.58 18.70
C ASP A 13 -69.10 55.64 19.62
N LEU A 14 -68.41 54.84 20.45
CA LEU A 14 -69.03 53.99 21.46
C LEU A 14 -69.70 54.82 22.57
N PHE A 15 -69.11 55.94 22.96
CA PHE A 15 -69.73 56.87 23.93
C PHE A 15 -70.95 57.59 23.34
N GLU A 16 -70.94 57.96 22.06
CA GLU A 16 -72.10 58.56 21.39
C GLU A 16 -73.24 57.54 21.21
N LYS A 17 -72.93 56.30 20.84
CA LYS A 17 -73.93 55.25 20.58
C LYS A 17 -74.73 54.82 21.80
N TYR A 18 -74.17 54.96 23.01
CA TYR A 18 -74.82 54.56 24.27
C TYR A 18 -75.17 55.75 25.19
N LYS A 19 -75.24 56.97 24.64
CA LYS A 19 -75.42 58.22 25.39
C LYS A 19 -76.70 58.27 26.24
N ASP A 20 -77.77 57.61 25.79
CA ASP A 20 -79.09 57.63 26.44
C ASP A 20 -79.33 56.45 27.39
N ASN A 21 -78.38 55.51 27.52
CA ASN A 21 -78.53 54.32 28.36
C ASN A 21 -77.53 54.33 29.52
N GLU A 22 -77.96 54.83 30.69
CA GLU A 22 -77.15 54.94 31.91
C GLU A 22 -76.46 53.62 32.31
N TYR A 23 -77.15 52.49 32.15
CA TYR A 23 -76.60 51.17 32.47
C TYR A 23 -75.39 50.81 31.57
N MET A 24 -75.51 51.08 30.25
CA MET A 24 -74.43 50.83 29.31
C MET A 24 -73.27 51.80 29.50
N LYS A 25 -73.53 53.06 29.87
CA LYS A 25 -72.50 54.07 30.16
C LYS A 25 -71.64 53.69 31.37
N GLN A 26 -72.24 53.17 32.45
CA GLN A 26 -71.51 52.66 33.61
C GLN A 26 -70.67 51.42 33.27
N ARG A 27 -71.21 50.51 32.44
CA ARG A 27 -70.46 49.35 31.94
C ARG A 27 -69.30 49.75 31.03
N LEU A 28 -69.50 50.70 30.13
CA LEU A 28 -68.45 51.25 29.26
C LEU A 28 -67.34 51.90 30.08
N HIS A 29 -67.70 52.69 31.09
CA HIS A 29 -66.76 53.29 32.03
C HIS A 29 -65.99 52.22 32.81
N PHE A 30 -66.65 51.18 33.31
CA PHE A 30 -65.99 50.07 34.00
C PHE A 30 -65.06 49.26 33.08
N HIS A 31 -65.49 49.00 31.84
CA HIS A 31 -64.68 48.26 30.86
C HIS A 31 -63.45 49.06 30.42
N ILE A 32 -63.56 50.37 30.20
CA ILE A 32 -62.42 51.23 29.82
C ILE A 32 -61.49 51.52 30.99
N THR A 33 -62.05 51.78 32.18
CA THR A 33 -61.25 52.26 33.33
C THR A 33 -60.64 51.11 34.13
N ASN A 34 -61.35 49.99 34.28
CA ASN A 34 -60.92 48.90 35.15
C ASN A 34 -60.53 47.64 34.36
N LEU A 35 -61.36 47.24 33.40
CA LEU A 35 -61.15 45.96 32.70
C LEU A 35 -59.98 46.05 31.71
N LEU A 36 -59.95 47.07 30.85
CA LEU A 36 -58.93 47.28 29.82
C LEU A 36 -57.50 47.38 30.38
N PRO A 37 -57.24 48.21 31.42
CA PRO A 37 -55.90 48.30 32.01
C PRO A 37 -55.48 46.99 32.67
N SER A 38 -56.40 46.34 33.40
CA SER A 38 -56.09 45.04 34.04
C SER A 38 -55.82 43.92 33.04
N THR A 39 -56.52 43.90 31.89
CA THR A 39 -56.28 42.94 30.83
C THR A 39 -54.95 43.21 30.11
N LEU A 40 -54.65 44.47 29.80
CA LEU A 40 -53.39 44.84 29.13
C LEU A 40 -52.18 44.62 30.04
N GLU A 41 -52.30 44.90 31.34
CA GLU A 41 -51.23 44.64 32.30
C GLU A 41 -50.96 43.14 32.46
N ASN A 42 -52.03 42.32 32.48
CA ASN A 42 -51.89 40.86 32.47
C ASN A 42 -51.32 40.32 31.15
N GLU A 43 -51.71 40.88 30.00
CA GLU A 43 -51.13 40.52 28.70
C GLU A 43 -49.66 40.92 28.59
N CYS A 44 -49.29 42.10 29.11
CA CYS A 44 -47.92 42.58 29.17
C CYS A 44 -47.06 41.66 30.05
N LYS A 45 -47.50 41.35 31.28
CA LYS A 45 -46.83 40.38 32.16
C LYS A 45 -46.72 39.00 31.52
N ASN A 46 -47.74 38.55 30.78
CA ASN A 46 -47.69 37.28 30.06
C ASN A 46 -46.74 37.33 28.86
N HIS A 47 -46.65 38.46 28.17
CA HIS A 47 -45.70 38.66 27.07
C HIS A 47 -44.26 38.65 27.59
N GLU A 48 -43.96 39.41 28.64
CA GLU A 48 -42.64 39.42 29.29
C GLU A 48 -42.23 38.02 29.78
N LYS A 49 -43.14 37.30 30.44
CA LYS A 49 -42.88 35.91 30.85
C LYS A 49 -42.61 34.98 29.67
N ARG A 50 -43.28 35.18 28.52
CA ARG A 50 -43.01 34.41 27.29
C ARG A 50 -41.65 34.74 26.70
N VAL A 51 -41.26 36.01 26.68
CA VAL A 51 -39.94 36.44 26.18
C VAL A 51 -38.83 35.86 27.05
N ILE A 52 -38.92 36.02 28.37
CA ILE A 52 -37.94 35.47 29.33
C ILE A 52 -37.86 33.94 29.21
N ARG A 53 -39.00 33.25 29.12
CA ARG A 53 -39.02 31.80 28.92
C ARG A 53 -38.36 31.39 27.60
N ASN A 54 -38.60 32.14 26.52
CA ASN A 54 -38.00 31.88 25.22
C ASN A 54 -36.48 32.09 25.24
N ASP A 55 -36.00 33.13 25.93
CA ASP A 55 -34.57 33.42 26.05
C ASP A 55 -33.84 32.34 26.88
N VAL A 56 -34.41 31.94 28.02
CA VAL A 56 -33.88 30.85 28.86
C VAL A 56 -33.85 29.53 28.09
N LEU A 57 -34.93 29.19 27.39
CA LEU A 57 -34.98 27.98 26.57
C LEU A 57 -34.00 28.02 25.40
N THR A 58 -33.78 29.19 24.79
CA THR A 58 -32.79 29.36 23.72
C THR A 58 -31.38 29.14 24.24
N HIS A 59 -31.07 29.66 25.43
CA HIS A 59 -29.78 29.46 26.07
C HIS A 59 -29.54 28.01 26.46
N GLU A 60 -30.48 27.37 27.15
CA GLU A 60 -30.41 25.94 27.51
C GLU A 60 -30.29 25.06 26.23
N HIS A 61 -30.99 25.43 25.15
CA HIS A 61 -30.90 24.74 23.87
C HIS A 61 -29.52 24.87 23.21
N GLN A 62 -28.92 26.07 23.21
CA GLN A 62 -27.57 26.27 22.67
C GLN A 62 -26.51 25.52 23.49
N GLN A 63 -26.63 25.56 24.82
CA GLN A 63 -25.74 24.81 25.73
C GLN A 63 -25.86 23.31 25.48
N PHE A 64 -27.08 22.78 25.38
CA PHE A 64 -27.30 21.36 25.07
C PHE A 64 -26.67 20.96 23.74
N ILE A 65 -26.87 21.75 22.68
CA ILE A 65 -26.27 21.48 21.38
C ILE A 65 -24.74 21.46 21.47
N GLN A 66 -24.15 22.43 22.18
CA GLN A 66 -22.71 22.52 22.35
C GLN A 66 -22.15 21.30 23.09
N VAL A 67 -22.76 20.90 24.21
CA VAL A 67 -22.35 19.72 25.00
C VAL A 67 -22.52 18.45 24.18
N PHE A 68 -23.67 18.27 23.54
CA PHE A 68 -23.95 17.09 22.72
C PHE A 68 -22.94 16.93 21.57
N LEU A 69 -22.58 18.03 20.91
CA LEU A 69 -21.63 18.03 19.81
C LEU A 69 -20.15 17.95 20.24
N SER A 70 -19.84 18.26 21.49
CA SER A 70 -18.51 18.03 22.06
C SER A 70 -18.34 16.59 22.53
N GLU A 71 -19.38 16.01 23.13
CA GLU A 71 -19.37 14.60 23.56
C GLU A 71 -19.42 13.65 22.38
N ASN A 72 -20.14 14.01 21.31
CA ASN A 72 -20.31 13.16 20.13
C ASN A 72 -19.68 13.82 18.90
N GLN A 73 -18.51 13.33 18.51
CA GLN A 73 -17.79 13.82 17.34
C GLN A 73 -18.34 13.22 16.05
N TYR A 74 -19.49 13.74 15.62
CA TYR A 74 -20.06 13.41 14.32
C TYR A 74 -19.50 14.31 13.21
N TYR A 75 -19.23 13.69 12.08
CA TYR A 75 -18.78 14.33 10.85
C TYR A 75 -19.65 13.91 9.67
N TYR A 76 -19.70 14.76 8.65
CA TYR A 76 -20.47 14.53 7.44
C TYR A 76 -19.59 14.62 6.21
N LEU A 77 -19.86 13.75 5.23
CA LEU A 77 -19.29 13.86 3.90
C LEU A 77 -20.42 14.08 2.87
N PRO A 78 -20.47 15.26 2.23
CA PRO A 78 -21.57 15.60 1.32
C PRO A 78 -21.62 14.72 0.08
N ASN A 79 -20.46 14.29 -0.44
CA ASN A 79 -20.39 13.51 -1.68
C ASN A 79 -21.18 12.20 -1.63
N ASN A 80 -21.05 11.46 -0.53
CA ASN A 80 -21.73 10.17 -0.35
C ASN A 80 -22.95 10.30 0.56
N SER A 81 -23.29 11.50 1.03
CA SER A 81 -24.33 11.76 2.05
C SER A 81 -24.21 10.86 3.30
N CYS A 82 -22.99 10.47 3.66
CA CYS A 82 -22.71 9.57 4.78
C CYS A 82 -22.30 10.36 6.03
N PHE A 83 -22.70 9.84 7.20
CA PHE A 83 -22.26 10.35 8.50
C PHE A 83 -21.20 9.43 9.08
N PHE A 84 -20.27 10.01 9.83
CA PHE A 84 -19.19 9.31 10.49
C PHE A 84 -19.16 9.70 11.97
N PHE A 85 -18.86 8.74 12.82
CA PHE A 85 -18.64 8.95 14.26
C PHE A 85 -17.19 8.62 14.59
N TYR A 86 -16.56 9.50 15.36
CA TYR A 86 -15.23 9.31 15.88
C TYR A 86 -15.26 9.09 17.39
N ASP A 87 -14.73 7.96 17.84
CA ASP A 87 -14.70 7.55 19.25
C ASP A 87 -13.41 7.98 20.00
N GLY A 88 -12.54 8.76 19.35
CA GLY A 88 -11.20 9.11 19.85
C GLY A 88 -10.10 8.17 19.35
N LYS A 89 -10.45 7.03 18.75
CA LYS A 89 -9.49 6.04 18.24
C LYS A 89 -9.71 5.72 16.77
N ASN A 90 -10.94 5.44 16.36
CA ASN A 90 -11.31 5.02 15.01
C ASN A 90 -12.55 5.78 14.51
N TYR A 91 -12.63 5.98 13.20
CA TYR A 91 -13.78 6.53 12.51
C TYR A 91 -14.68 5.40 12.02
N THR A 92 -15.98 5.49 12.34
CA THR A 92 -16.99 4.50 11.93
C THR A 92 -18.11 5.16 11.12
N PRO A 93 -18.61 4.51 10.06
CA PRO A 93 -19.77 5.02 9.32
C PRO A 93 -21.05 4.80 10.14
N VAL A 94 -21.88 5.82 10.27
CA VAL A 94 -23.10 5.80 11.07
C VAL A 94 -24.30 6.21 10.20
N LYS A 95 -25.44 5.56 10.41
CA LYS A 95 -26.71 5.93 9.75
C LYS A 95 -27.36 7.09 10.47
N GLU A 96 -28.04 7.96 9.72
CA GLU A 96 -28.75 9.12 10.28
C GLU A 96 -29.75 8.71 11.38
N ASP A 97 -30.43 7.58 11.23
CA ASP A 97 -31.39 7.03 12.22
C ASP A 97 -30.77 6.77 13.60
N ILE A 98 -29.51 6.35 13.65
CA ILE A 98 -28.80 6.11 14.91
C ILE A 98 -28.49 7.43 15.60
N ILE A 99 -28.09 8.45 14.83
CA ILE A 99 -27.87 9.82 15.34
C ILE A 99 -29.19 10.38 15.88
N HIS A 100 -30.29 10.19 15.15
CA HIS A 100 -31.63 10.59 15.58
C HIS A 100 -32.02 9.91 16.89
N HIS A 101 -31.83 8.59 16.99
CA HIS A 101 -32.15 7.83 18.18
C HIS A 101 -31.33 8.31 19.39
N GLN A 102 -30.02 8.48 19.23
CA GLN A 102 -29.13 8.95 20.28
C GLN A 102 -29.51 10.37 20.74
N LEU A 103 -29.79 11.27 19.80
CA LEU A 103 -30.25 12.62 20.09
C LEU A 103 -31.60 12.63 20.83
N LEU A 104 -32.56 11.81 20.40
CA LEU A 104 -33.88 11.72 21.05
C LEU A 104 -33.80 11.10 22.45
N MET A 105 -32.91 10.12 22.65
CA MET A 105 -32.63 9.54 23.97
C MET A 105 -32.04 10.59 24.92
N THR A 106 -31.07 11.38 24.46
CA THR A 106 -30.45 12.43 25.29
C THR A 106 -31.44 13.56 25.60
N ILE A 107 -32.24 14.01 24.62
CA ILE A 107 -33.28 15.03 24.86
C ILE A 107 -34.38 14.50 25.81
N SER A 108 -34.69 13.21 25.79
CA SER A 108 -35.71 12.64 26.67
C SER A 108 -35.27 12.59 28.15
N LYS A 109 -33.96 12.70 28.43
CA LYS A 109 -33.43 12.87 29.78
C LYS A 109 -33.66 14.30 30.31
N ASP A 110 -33.61 15.30 29.43
CA ASP A 110 -33.89 16.71 29.76
C ASP A 110 -35.35 17.08 29.46
N LYS A 111 -36.23 16.90 30.46
CA LYS A 111 -37.67 17.20 30.37
C LYS A 111 -37.98 18.63 29.88
N LYS A 112 -37.08 19.59 30.08
CA LYS A 112 -37.25 21.01 29.67
C LYS A 112 -37.14 21.23 28.15
N LEU A 113 -36.29 20.47 27.46
CA LEU A 113 -36.05 20.61 26.01
C LEU A 113 -37.02 19.76 25.16
N ALA A 114 -37.94 19.05 25.81
CA ALA A 114 -38.91 18.17 25.15
C ALA A 114 -39.85 18.91 24.18
N GLU A 115 -40.18 20.17 24.49
CA GLU A 115 -41.05 21.02 23.65
C GLU A 115 -40.36 21.42 22.33
N TRP A 116 -39.02 21.44 22.27
CA TRP A 116 -38.24 21.85 21.09
C TRP A 116 -37.58 20.69 20.34
N LYS A 117 -37.93 19.44 20.66
CA LYS A 117 -37.34 18.21 20.06
C LYS A 117 -37.12 18.28 18.55
N PHE A 118 -38.14 18.68 17.79
CA PHE A 118 -38.06 18.75 16.34
C PHE A 118 -37.11 19.86 15.85
N ARG A 119 -37.12 21.02 16.50
CA ARG A 119 -36.22 22.14 16.20
C ARG A 119 -34.77 21.79 16.54
N THR A 120 -34.53 21.17 17.70
CA THR A 120 -33.19 20.70 18.12
C THR A 120 -32.65 19.66 17.16
N LYS A 121 -33.46 18.69 16.76
CA LYS A 121 -33.12 17.67 15.76
C LYS A 121 -32.61 18.30 14.47
N ILE A 122 -33.37 19.22 13.88
CA ILE A 122 -32.99 19.89 12.63
C ILE A 122 -31.71 20.71 12.81
N ASN A 123 -31.57 21.46 13.92
CA ASN A 123 -30.40 22.30 14.16
C ASN A 123 -29.12 21.47 14.33
N VAL A 124 -29.16 20.41 15.14
CA VAL A 124 -27.99 19.55 15.37
C VAL A 124 -27.56 18.90 14.06
N ILE A 125 -28.49 18.41 13.24
CA ILE A 125 -28.14 17.78 11.96
C ILE A 125 -27.56 18.78 10.98
N LYS A 126 -28.08 20.01 10.93
CA LYS A 126 -27.47 21.08 10.13
C LYS A 126 -26.03 21.33 10.58
N GLN A 127 -25.80 21.47 11.89
CA GLN A 127 -24.44 21.68 12.42
C GLN A 127 -23.52 20.48 12.19
N ILE A 128 -24.02 19.24 12.22
CA ILE A 128 -23.25 18.04 11.86
C ILE A 128 -22.92 18.05 10.36
N LYS A 129 -23.87 18.45 9.50
CA LYS A 129 -23.66 18.57 8.04
C LYS A 129 -22.64 19.66 7.70
N ASP A 130 -22.52 20.70 8.52
CA ASP A 130 -21.50 21.74 8.38
C ASP A 130 -20.08 21.24 8.75
N ARG A 131 -19.97 20.17 9.57
CA ARG A 131 -18.70 19.55 9.97
C ARG A 131 -18.21 18.55 8.93
N HIS A 132 -17.38 19.03 8.01
CA HIS A 132 -16.77 18.18 6.98
C HIS A 132 -15.78 17.16 7.57
N LEU A 133 -15.86 15.89 7.15
CA LEU A 133 -14.98 14.79 7.61
C LEU A 133 -13.49 15.13 7.51
N PHE A 134 -13.03 15.64 6.36
CA PHE A 134 -11.62 15.98 6.16
C PHE A 134 -11.11 17.20 6.93
N LYS A 135 -11.98 17.93 7.63
CA LYS A 135 -11.55 18.99 8.56
C LYS A 135 -11.39 18.47 10.00
N SER A 136 -11.65 17.17 10.22
CA SER A 136 -11.44 16.55 11.52
C SER A 136 -9.94 16.46 11.84
N ILE A 137 -9.61 16.60 13.12
CA ILE A 137 -8.25 16.45 13.63
C ILE A 137 -8.23 15.10 14.36
N PRO A 138 -7.63 14.05 13.77
CA PRO A 138 -7.51 12.76 14.44
C PRO A 138 -6.56 12.87 15.64
N GLU A 139 -6.83 12.11 16.69
CA GLU A 139 -5.96 12.00 17.85
C GLU A 139 -4.64 11.31 17.52
N SER A 140 -3.66 11.50 18.41
CA SER A 140 -2.32 10.92 18.25
C SER A 140 -2.36 9.39 18.14
N ASP A 141 -3.27 8.72 18.84
CA ASP A 141 -3.43 7.27 18.81
C ASP A 141 -3.86 6.76 17.44
N THR A 142 -4.82 7.45 16.79
CA THR A 142 -5.27 7.15 15.43
C THR A 142 -4.11 7.35 14.44
N ILE A 143 -3.38 8.45 14.57
CA ILE A 143 -2.24 8.76 13.70
C ILE A 143 -1.15 7.70 13.84
N GLN A 144 -0.78 7.30 15.05
CA GLN A 144 0.23 6.28 15.29
C GLN A 144 -0.23 4.91 14.81
N SER A 145 -1.51 4.58 14.98
CA SER A 145 -2.10 3.34 14.46
C SER A 145 -1.92 3.26 12.95
N VAL A 146 -2.32 4.30 12.20
CA VAL A 146 -2.14 4.36 10.74
C VAL A 146 -0.65 4.31 10.35
N LEU A 147 0.23 5.02 11.06
CA LEU A 147 1.67 4.98 10.79
C LEU A 147 2.27 3.59 11.02
N SER A 148 1.83 2.87 12.04
CA SER A 148 2.29 1.50 12.35
C SER A 148 1.85 0.47 11.31
N LEU A 149 0.76 0.73 10.58
CA LEU A 149 0.34 -0.10 9.45
C LEU A 149 1.29 0.05 8.25
N LEU A 150 1.82 1.26 8.03
CA LEU A 150 2.68 1.60 6.90
C LEU A 150 4.16 1.31 7.17
N HIS A 151 4.62 1.58 8.38
CA HIS A 151 5.98 1.35 8.82
C HIS A 151 6.02 0.23 9.87
N PRO A 152 6.84 -0.83 9.69
CA PRO A 152 7.93 -0.97 8.71
C PRO A 152 7.57 -1.73 7.43
N SER A 153 6.30 -2.12 7.28
CA SER A 153 5.86 -3.11 6.28
C SER A 153 5.95 -2.63 4.83
N ILE A 154 5.63 -1.36 4.57
CA ILE A 154 5.64 -0.75 3.23
C ILE A 154 6.78 0.26 3.12
N PHE A 155 7.08 0.98 4.19
CA PHE A 155 8.11 2.01 4.21
C PHE A 155 9.19 1.70 5.25
N SER A 156 10.45 2.02 4.90
CA SER A 156 11.60 1.89 5.81
C SER A 156 11.59 2.90 6.94
N ASP A 157 11.08 4.11 6.68
CA ASP A 157 11.10 5.21 7.61
C ASP A 157 9.71 5.81 7.83
N LYS A 158 9.50 6.41 8.99
CA LYS A 158 8.26 7.10 9.35
C LYS A 158 8.04 8.35 8.48
N ASN A 159 9.09 9.05 8.05
CA ASN A 159 8.93 10.23 7.20
C ASN A 159 8.49 9.85 5.79
N GLN A 160 8.94 8.70 5.26
CA GLN A 160 8.43 8.13 4.01
C GLN A 160 6.92 7.86 4.09
N ALA A 161 6.45 7.26 5.20
CA ALA A 161 5.04 7.00 5.40
C ALA A 161 4.22 8.30 5.52
N LYS A 162 4.71 9.30 6.28
CA LYS A 162 4.05 10.62 6.39
C LYS A 162 3.99 11.35 5.05
N TYR A 163 5.07 11.29 4.27
CA TYR A 163 5.12 11.88 2.94
C TYR A 163 4.07 11.23 2.02
N PHE A 164 4.01 9.90 2.00
CA PHE A 164 3.00 9.16 1.23
C PHE A 164 1.56 9.51 1.63
N LEU A 165 1.28 9.61 2.94
CA LEU A 165 -0.02 10.05 3.44
C LEU A 165 -0.35 11.49 3.03
N THR A 166 0.65 12.38 3.00
CA THR A 166 0.49 13.77 2.57
C THR A 166 0.13 13.84 1.08
N ILE A 167 0.78 13.05 0.22
CA ILE A 167 0.44 12.97 -1.22
C ILE A 167 -1.00 12.50 -1.41
N ILE A 168 -1.40 11.44 -0.71
CA ILE A 168 -2.78 10.94 -0.80
C ILE A 168 -3.77 12.00 -0.32
N GLY A 169 -3.46 12.71 0.77
CA GLY A 169 -4.24 13.82 1.27
C GLY A 169 -4.38 14.96 0.26
N ASP A 170 -3.30 15.33 -0.43
CA ASP A 170 -3.33 16.36 -1.48
C ASP A 170 -4.24 15.96 -2.65
N ASN A 171 -4.20 14.68 -3.03
CA ASN A 171 -5.06 14.13 -4.08
C ASN A 171 -6.54 14.12 -3.65
N ILE A 172 -6.84 13.74 -2.40
CA ILE A 172 -8.20 13.76 -1.83
C ILE A 172 -8.74 15.20 -1.79
N LEU A 173 -7.92 16.16 -1.36
CA LEU A 173 -8.29 17.57 -1.26
C LEU A 173 -8.18 18.33 -2.60
N LYS A 174 -7.79 17.64 -3.68
CA LYS A 174 -7.59 18.20 -5.04
C LYS A 174 -6.66 19.42 -5.05
N LYS A 175 -5.64 19.45 -4.19
CA LYS A 175 -4.65 20.54 -4.14
C LYS A 175 -3.65 20.49 -5.29
N ASN A 176 -3.48 19.31 -5.91
CA ASN A 176 -2.53 19.06 -6.98
C ASN A 176 -3.02 19.46 -8.38
N THR A 177 -4.15 20.17 -8.52
CA THR A 177 -4.71 20.55 -9.84
C THR A 177 -3.85 21.54 -10.62
N ASN A 178 -2.92 22.24 -9.97
CA ASN A 178 -2.08 23.27 -10.61
C ASN A 178 -0.66 22.79 -10.91
N SER A 179 -0.27 21.61 -10.44
CA SER A 179 1.08 21.09 -10.56
C SER A 179 0.98 19.68 -11.13
N ASP A 180 1.41 19.49 -12.38
CA ASP A 180 1.49 18.19 -13.07
C ASP A 180 2.58 17.29 -12.45
N ILE A 181 2.58 17.14 -11.13
CA ILE A 181 3.57 16.35 -10.39
C ILE A 181 3.24 14.87 -10.59
N ILE A 182 4.25 14.13 -11.05
CA ILE A 182 4.16 12.70 -11.33
C ILE A 182 5.02 11.95 -10.34
N TYR A 183 4.41 10.98 -9.66
CA TYR A 183 5.06 10.12 -8.69
C TYR A 183 5.42 8.78 -9.34
N LEU A 184 6.70 8.55 -9.56
CA LEU A 184 7.19 7.31 -10.15
C LEU A 184 7.33 6.22 -9.09
N ILE A 185 6.67 5.10 -9.35
CA ILE A 185 6.57 3.94 -8.45
C ILE A 185 6.94 2.63 -9.16
N LYS A 186 7.25 1.60 -8.38
CA LYS A 186 7.49 0.26 -8.92
C LYS A 186 6.20 -0.37 -9.46
N PRO A 187 6.25 -1.22 -10.50
CA PRO A 187 5.05 -1.88 -11.03
C PRO A 187 4.27 -2.71 -10.01
N LYS A 188 4.96 -3.36 -9.07
CA LYS A 188 4.33 -4.15 -7.98
C LYS A 188 3.46 -3.29 -7.07
N THR A 189 3.85 -2.03 -6.88
CA THR A 189 3.14 -1.04 -6.05
C THR A 189 1.75 -0.69 -6.59
N LYS A 190 1.51 -0.85 -7.91
CA LYS A 190 0.25 -0.50 -8.56
C LYS A 190 -0.96 -1.23 -7.95
N LYS A 191 -0.79 -2.48 -7.52
CA LYS A 191 -1.86 -3.27 -6.89
C LYS A 191 -2.30 -2.65 -5.55
N TYR A 192 -1.34 -2.24 -4.70
CA TYR A 192 -1.65 -1.60 -3.42
C TYR A 192 -2.38 -0.27 -3.60
N LEU A 193 -2.01 0.52 -4.61
CA LEU A 193 -2.68 1.78 -4.92
C LEU A 193 -4.10 1.57 -5.42
N ALA A 194 -4.35 0.55 -6.26
CA ALA A 194 -5.70 0.21 -6.69
C ALA A 194 -6.60 -0.15 -5.50
N ASP A 195 -6.08 -0.86 -4.49
CA ASP A 195 -6.83 -1.16 -3.27
C ASP A 195 -7.14 0.11 -2.45
N VAL A 196 -6.20 1.05 -2.36
CA VAL A 196 -6.44 2.36 -1.72
C VAL A 196 -7.50 3.15 -2.47
N GLU A 197 -7.47 3.15 -3.80
CA GLU A 197 -8.45 3.84 -4.63
C GLU A 197 -9.85 3.23 -4.48
N ASN A 198 -9.96 1.91 -4.50
CA ASN A 198 -11.22 1.21 -4.24
C ASN A 198 -11.78 1.56 -2.86
N MET A 199 -10.93 1.55 -1.83
CA MET A 199 -11.31 1.89 -0.47
C MET A 199 -11.78 3.35 -0.36
N ALA A 200 -11.03 4.27 -0.96
CA ALA A 200 -11.40 5.68 -0.96
C ALA A 200 -12.70 5.93 -1.75
N TYR A 201 -12.90 5.26 -2.88
CA TYR A 201 -14.16 5.34 -3.61
C TYR A 201 -15.35 4.85 -2.76
N ILE A 202 -15.20 3.71 -2.07
CA ILE A 202 -16.25 3.15 -1.18
C ILE A 202 -16.66 4.15 -0.08
N TYR A 203 -15.69 4.76 0.61
CA TYR A 203 -16.00 5.62 1.75
C TYR A 203 -16.29 7.07 1.38
N THR A 204 -15.65 7.59 0.33
CA THR A 204 -15.66 9.02 0.02
C THR A 204 -16.29 9.40 -1.32
N GLY A 205 -16.43 8.44 -2.23
CA GLY A 205 -16.96 8.66 -3.58
C GLY A 205 -16.00 9.40 -4.51
N PHE A 206 -14.78 9.72 -4.05
CA PHE A 206 -13.75 10.29 -4.91
C PHE A 206 -13.11 9.19 -5.77
N SER A 207 -13.10 9.42 -7.08
CA SER A 207 -12.31 8.66 -8.04
C SER A 207 -10.99 9.36 -8.34
N ASN A 208 -10.01 8.62 -8.88
CA ASN A 208 -8.74 9.14 -9.37
C ASN A 208 -7.78 9.69 -8.30
N ILE A 209 -7.84 9.20 -7.06
CA ILE A 209 -6.88 9.60 -6.01
C ILE A 209 -5.46 9.12 -6.34
N THR A 210 -5.31 8.12 -7.21
CA THR A 210 -4.00 7.56 -7.57
C THR A 210 -3.53 7.91 -8.99
N SER A 211 -4.22 8.81 -9.70
CA SER A 211 -3.90 9.16 -11.10
C SER A 211 -2.48 9.68 -11.31
N ASN A 212 -1.92 10.33 -10.29
CA ASN A 212 -0.60 10.96 -10.36
C ASN A 212 0.54 9.95 -10.15
N PHE A 213 0.23 8.68 -9.84
CA PHE A 213 1.22 7.63 -9.67
C PHE A 213 1.42 6.83 -10.97
N VAL A 214 2.63 6.86 -11.50
CA VAL A 214 2.96 6.25 -12.79
C VAL A 214 4.08 5.22 -12.62
N THR A 215 3.96 4.07 -13.28
CA THR A 215 4.93 2.97 -13.17
C THR A 215 6.06 3.02 -14.20
N LYS A 216 5.88 3.79 -15.28
CA LYS A 216 6.84 3.97 -16.36
C LYS A 216 7.03 5.46 -16.65
N TYR A 217 8.28 5.85 -16.82
CA TYR A 217 8.58 7.17 -17.34
C TYR A 217 8.17 7.25 -18.82
N HIS A 218 7.62 8.41 -19.22
CA HIS A 218 7.30 8.75 -20.60
C HIS A 218 8.08 10.01 -21.00
N GLU A 219 8.57 10.10 -22.23
CA GLU A 219 9.34 11.25 -22.75
C GLU A 219 8.62 12.60 -22.58
N ASN A 220 7.30 12.58 -22.54
CA ASN A 220 6.47 13.77 -22.40
C ASN A 220 6.52 14.39 -20.99
N TYR A 221 7.12 13.71 -20.01
CA TYR A 221 7.19 14.20 -18.64
C TYR A 221 8.44 15.03 -18.42
N SER A 222 8.29 16.27 -17.94
CA SER A 222 9.46 17.03 -17.50
C SER A 222 10.07 16.40 -16.25
N TYR A 223 11.40 16.26 -16.23
CA TYR A 223 12.16 15.79 -15.06
C TYR A 223 11.87 16.64 -13.81
N GLU A 224 11.58 17.93 -13.99
CA GLU A 224 11.23 18.87 -12.91
C GLU A 224 9.95 18.49 -12.16
N ASN A 225 9.04 17.80 -12.84
CA ASN A 225 7.74 17.38 -12.32
C ASN A 225 7.73 15.95 -11.79
N CYS A 226 8.78 15.17 -12.03
CA CYS A 226 8.88 13.80 -11.54
C CYS A 226 9.41 13.72 -10.11
N ARG A 227 8.79 12.89 -9.28
CA ARG A 227 9.21 12.58 -7.91
C ARG A 227 9.33 11.08 -7.74
N LEU A 228 10.32 10.63 -6.97
CA LEU A 228 10.52 9.20 -6.69
C LEU A 228 9.97 8.82 -5.31
N ILE A 229 9.31 7.65 -5.25
CA ILE A 229 8.84 7.08 -3.99
C ILE A 229 9.43 5.69 -3.82
N LYS A 230 10.10 5.46 -2.68
CA LYS A 230 10.69 4.18 -2.33
C LYS A 230 9.73 3.40 -1.45
N MET A 231 9.18 2.31 -1.99
CA MET A 231 8.35 1.36 -1.25
C MET A 231 9.06 0.00 -1.18
N LYS A 232 8.95 -0.65 -0.01
CA LYS A 232 9.36 -2.03 0.20
C LYS A 232 8.27 -2.96 -0.32
N ASP A 233 8.66 -3.92 -1.14
CA ASP A 233 7.76 -4.92 -1.71
C ASP A 233 7.63 -6.16 -0.78
N THR A 234 7.56 -5.94 0.54
CA THR A 234 7.64 -7.03 1.54
C THR A 234 6.28 -7.55 2.01
N MET A 235 5.20 -6.79 1.87
CA MET A 235 3.89 -7.17 2.40
C MET A 235 3.01 -7.84 1.34
N SER A 236 2.32 -8.94 1.66
CA SER A 236 1.37 -9.55 0.72
C SER A 236 0.14 -8.64 0.48
N VAL A 237 -0.45 -8.76 -0.71
CA VAL A 237 -1.63 -7.96 -1.11
C VAL A 237 -2.84 -8.28 -0.25
N ASP A 238 -3.00 -9.53 0.19
CA ASP A 238 -4.13 -9.95 1.04
C ASP A 238 -4.09 -9.32 2.44
N ILE A 239 -2.89 -9.25 3.04
CA ILE A 239 -2.70 -8.58 4.33
C ILE A 239 -3.03 -7.10 4.17
N TRP A 240 -2.56 -6.46 3.09
CA TRP A 240 -2.86 -5.05 2.82
C TRP A 240 -4.37 -4.78 2.71
N ARG A 241 -5.08 -5.59 1.92
CA ARG A 241 -6.53 -5.48 1.76
C ARG A 241 -7.28 -5.64 3.08
N ASN A 242 -6.85 -6.57 3.93
CA ASN A 242 -7.43 -6.77 5.26
C ASN A 242 -7.13 -5.61 6.23
N MET A 243 -6.00 -4.93 6.08
CA MET A 243 -5.69 -3.73 6.86
C MET A 243 -6.56 -2.54 6.41
N LEU A 244 -6.68 -2.34 5.10
CA LEU A 244 -7.50 -1.26 4.53
C LEU A 244 -8.99 -1.42 4.84
N SER A 245 -9.51 -2.65 4.90
CA SER A 245 -10.92 -2.88 5.26
C SER A 245 -11.23 -2.53 6.71
N LYS A 246 -10.23 -2.62 7.61
CA LYS A 246 -10.39 -2.31 9.05
C LYS A 246 -10.14 -0.85 9.38
N TYR A 247 -9.07 -0.27 8.83
CA TYR A 247 -8.58 1.08 9.20
C TYR A 247 -8.65 2.08 8.03
N GLY A 248 -9.43 1.78 6.99
CA GLY A 248 -9.45 2.58 5.76
C GLY A 248 -9.93 4.02 5.96
N ILE A 249 -10.96 4.22 6.78
CA ILE A 249 -11.48 5.57 7.06
C ILE A 249 -10.45 6.38 7.85
N ASP A 250 -9.81 5.75 8.85
CA ASP A 250 -8.74 6.36 9.65
C ASP A 250 -7.58 6.78 8.74
N PHE A 251 -7.19 5.91 7.81
CA PHE A 251 -6.15 6.18 6.82
C PHE A 251 -6.46 7.43 5.99
N ILE A 252 -7.69 7.56 5.48
CA ILE A 252 -8.13 8.71 4.68
C ILE A 252 -8.15 9.99 5.52
N CYS A 253 -8.67 9.93 6.75
CA CYS A 253 -8.76 11.09 7.63
C CYS A 253 -7.37 11.58 8.05
N VAL A 254 -6.47 10.65 8.38
CA VAL A 254 -5.06 10.96 8.69
C VAL A 254 -4.34 11.53 7.48
N ALA A 255 -4.56 10.99 6.27
CA ALA A 255 -3.99 11.53 5.04
C ALA A 255 -4.45 12.99 4.78
N ALA A 256 -5.76 13.25 4.89
CA ALA A 256 -6.32 14.59 4.73
C ALA A 256 -5.80 15.56 5.80
N HIS A 257 -5.68 15.11 7.05
CA HIS A 257 -5.10 15.90 8.14
C HIS A 257 -3.65 16.28 7.86
N TYR A 258 -2.82 15.34 7.40
CA TYR A 258 -1.41 15.63 7.07
C TYR A 258 -1.27 16.62 5.93
N SER A 259 -2.07 16.49 4.87
CA SER A 259 -2.10 17.49 3.79
C SER A 259 -2.50 18.88 4.28
N GLN A 260 -3.47 19.00 5.20
CA GLN A 260 -3.85 20.31 5.76
C GLN A 260 -2.77 20.88 6.68
N ARG A 261 -2.20 20.03 7.55
CA ARG A 261 -1.16 20.42 8.50
C ARG A 261 0.12 20.92 7.82
N PHE A 262 0.50 20.27 6.71
CA PHE A 262 1.71 20.59 5.97
C PHE A 262 1.46 21.44 4.72
N GLU A 263 0.22 21.87 4.49
CA GLU A 263 -0.26 22.59 3.32
C GLU A 263 -0.22 21.79 2.01
N ASN A 264 0.93 21.20 1.66
CA ASN A 264 1.13 20.31 0.53
C ASN A 264 2.35 19.36 0.73
N SER A 265 2.45 18.36 -0.13
CA SER A 265 3.52 17.35 -0.15
C SER A 265 4.91 17.92 -0.45
N GLU A 266 5.03 18.97 -1.26
CA GLU A 266 6.33 19.63 -1.52
C GLU A 266 6.86 20.37 -0.29
N ASN A 267 6.00 21.11 0.40
CA ASN A 267 6.30 21.84 1.63
C ASN A 267 6.71 20.88 2.75
N PHE A 268 6.08 19.71 2.82
CA PHE A 268 6.52 18.65 3.74
C PHE A 268 7.99 18.26 3.48
N ILE A 269 8.39 18.02 2.23
CA ILE A 269 9.78 17.66 1.89
C ILE A 269 10.74 18.81 2.18
N HIS A 270 10.37 20.04 1.79
CA HIS A 270 11.29 21.16 1.86
C HIS A 270 11.52 21.66 3.30
N ASN A 271 10.48 21.67 4.12
CA ASN A 271 10.51 22.35 5.42
C ASN A 271 10.46 21.41 6.63
N ASN A 272 9.94 20.18 6.50
CA ASN A 272 9.68 19.29 7.65
C ASN A 272 10.45 17.97 7.64
N VAL A 273 11.09 17.62 6.53
CA VAL A 273 11.95 16.43 6.44
C VAL A 273 13.39 16.84 6.75
N ASN A 274 13.91 16.35 7.88
CA ASN A 274 15.33 16.49 8.24
C ASN A 274 16.21 15.39 7.62
N ASP A 275 15.59 14.36 7.02
CA ASP A 275 16.28 13.26 6.35
C ASP A 275 16.70 13.67 4.92
N GLU A 276 17.98 14.04 4.78
CA GLU A 276 18.57 14.42 3.50
C GLU A 276 18.61 13.24 2.49
N ASP A 277 18.62 11.99 2.95
CA ASP A 277 18.58 10.82 2.07
C ASP A 277 17.20 10.67 1.41
N LEU A 278 16.12 10.92 2.18
CA LEU A 278 14.76 10.96 1.63
C LEU A 278 14.62 12.09 0.60
N LYS A 279 15.07 13.28 0.96
CA LYS A 279 14.93 14.48 0.12
C LYS A 279 15.71 14.35 -1.18
N SER A 280 16.96 13.88 -1.11
CA SER A 280 17.80 13.65 -2.27
C SER A 280 17.23 12.56 -3.18
N TYR A 281 16.67 11.49 -2.62
CA TYR A 281 16.03 10.44 -3.40
C TYR A 281 14.73 10.91 -4.08
N THR A 282 13.83 11.54 -3.33
CA THR A 282 12.54 11.97 -3.89
C THR A 282 12.69 13.06 -4.96
N LEU A 283 13.65 13.98 -4.79
CA LEU A 283 13.99 15.02 -5.76
C LEU A 283 15.06 14.59 -6.77
N PHE A 284 15.43 13.31 -6.83
CA PHE A 284 16.54 12.84 -7.66
C PHE A 284 16.39 13.21 -9.14
N LEU A 285 15.19 13.08 -9.71
CA LEU A 285 14.95 13.45 -11.11
C LEU A 285 14.86 14.97 -11.30
N LYS A 286 14.34 15.71 -10.31
CA LYS A 286 14.29 17.18 -10.35
C LYS A 286 15.70 17.79 -10.35
N ASN A 287 16.61 17.19 -9.58
CA ASN A 287 17.94 17.75 -9.34
C ASN A 287 19.01 17.25 -10.31
N ASN A 288 18.75 16.20 -11.10
CA ASN A 288 19.74 15.63 -12.02
C ASN A 288 19.22 15.64 -13.46
N THR A 289 20.09 16.02 -14.39
CA THR A 289 19.84 15.87 -15.84
C THR A 289 20.12 14.45 -16.30
N THR A 290 19.64 14.10 -17.51
CA THR A 290 19.98 12.83 -18.19
C THR A 290 21.48 12.56 -18.20
N SER A 291 22.29 13.58 -18.52
CA SER A 291 23.76 13.50 -18.52
C SER A 291 24.33 13.24 -17.13
N SER A 292 23.83 13.91 -16.08
CA SER A 292 24.31 13.68 -14.71
C SER A 292 23.99 12.27 -14.21
N ILE A 293 22.81 11.73 -14.53
CA ILE A 293 22.44 10.34 -14.21
C ILE A 293 23.37 9.36 -14.94
N PHE A 294 23.69 9.65 -16.20
CA PHE A 294 24.59 8.86 -17.01
C PHE A 294 26.04 8.89 -16.48
N ASP A 295 26.52 10.05 -16.05
CA ASP A 295 27.86 10.19 -15.46
C ASP A 295 27.96 9.40 -14.14
N LYS A 296 26.96 9.50 -13.26
CA LYS A 296 26.90 8.69 -12.02
C LYS A 296 26.88 7.19 -12.32
N PHE A 297 26.20 6.77 -13.38
CA PHE A 297 26.22 5.40 -13.83
C PHE A 297 27.61 4.97 -14.28
N CYS A 298 28.29 5.79 -15.08
CA CYS A 298 29.65 5.51 -15.54
C CYS A 298 30.61 5.38 -14.35
N GLU A 299 30.60 6.34 -13.42
CA GLU A 299 31.47 6.30 -12.24
C GLU A 299 31.24 5.07 -11.35
N HIS A 300 29.97 4.67 -11.18
CA HIS A 300 29.63 3.56 -10.29
C HIS A 300 29.87 2.18 -10.93
N SER A 301 29.49 2.03 -12.19
CA SER A 301 29.33 0.72 -12.82
C SER A 301 30.41 0.39 -13.85
N ILE A 302 31.10 1.41 -14.37
CA ILE A 302 32.09 1.28 -15.43
C ILE A 302 33.47 1.68 -14.89
N GLN A 303 34.45 0.83 -15.15
CA GLN A 303 35.86 1.15 -14.98
C GLN A 303 36.49 1.29 -16.36
N ASP A 304 36.98 2.50 -16.63
CA ASP A 304 37.76 2.79 -17.82
C ASP A 304 39.21 2.38 -17.55
N ILE A 305 39.73 1.46 -18.37
CA ILE A 305 41.07 0.88 -18.18
C ILE A 305 42.15 1.75 -18.85
N THR A 306 41.76 2.82 -19.56
CA THR A 306 42.73 3.73 -20.20
C THR A 306 43.72 4.37 -19.22
N GLN A 307 43.38 4.49 -17.94
CA GLN A 307 44.25 5.12 -16.93
C GLN A 307 45.13 4.14 -16.14
N SER A 308 44.90 2.83 -16.25
CA SER A 308 45.62 1.82 -15.46
C SER A 308 45.99 0.62 -16.34
N LEU A 309 47.12 0.69 -17.03
CA LEU A 309 48.12 -0.39 -17.17
C LEU A 309 49.15 -0.03 -18.26
N THR A 310 50.42 -0.13 -17.88
CA THR A 310 51.59 -0.17 -18.74
C THR A 310 51.49 -1.32 -19.73
N SER A 311 51.52 -0.99 -21.02
CA SER A 311 52.05 -1.67 -22.21
C SER A 311 51.83 -3.18 -22.49
N GLU A 312 51.65 -4.09 -21.51
CA GLU A 312 51.89 -5.52 -21.75
C GLU A 312 50.69 -6.47 -21.53
N SER A 313 49.53 -5.99 -21.08
CA SER A 313 48.29 -6.79 -21.02
C SER A 313 47.13 -6.11 -21.73
N LYS A 314 47.28 -5.84 -23.04
CA LYS A 314 46.15 -5.55 -23.96
C LYS A 314 45.32 -6.81 -24.22
N SER A 315 44.86 -7.52 -23.19
CA SER A 315 43.67 -8.36 -23.37
C SER A 315 42.53 -7.38 -23.62
N LYS A 316 42.00 -7.38 -24.85
CA LYS A 316 40.87 -6.54 -25.28
C LYS A 316 39.68 -6.79 -24.35
N LEU A 317 39.60 -6.05 -23.24
CA LEU A 317 38.45 -6.08 -22.36
C LEU A 317 37.35 -5.31 -23.09
N SER A 318 36.34 -6.06 -23.52
CA SER A 318 35.21 -5.54 -24.27
C SER A 318 33.91 -5.98 -23.62
N ILE A 319 32.97 -5.04 -23.44
CA ILE A 319 31.63 -5.34 -22.93
C ILE A 319 30.67 -5.35 -24.12
N SER A 320 29.94 -6.46 -24.30
CA SER A 320 28.84 -6.51 -25.27
C SER A 320 27.68 -5.62 -24.83
N TRP A 321 26.92 -5.09 -25.79
CA TRP A 321 25.74 -4.28 -25.50
C TRP A 321 24.74 -4.99 -24.57
N LYS A 322 24.53 -6.31 -24.72
CA LYS A 322 23.67 -7.11 -23.83
C LYS A 322 24.15 -7.06 -22.38
N ASN A 323 25.45 -7.20 -22.15
CA ASN A 323 26.04 -7.10 -20.81
C ASN A 323 25.92 -5.66 -20.26
N MET A 324 26.09 -4.65 -21.11
CA MET A 324 25.94 -3.24 -20.71
C MET A 324 24.49 -2.90 -20.34
N GLN A 325 23.51 -3.42 -21.09
CA GLN A 325 22.09 -3.30 -20.75
C GLN A 325 21.77 -3.94 -19.39
N TYR A 326 22.38 -5.09 -19.09
CA TYR A 326 22.21 -5.74 -17.80
C TYR A 326 22.80 -4.90 -16.66
N ILE A 327 24.01 -4.37 -16.83
CA ILE A 327 24.67 -3.51 -15.84
C ILE A 327 23.84 -2.24 -15.58
N TRP A 328 23.26 -1.65 -16.62
CA TRP A 328 22.31 -0.55 -16.48
C TRP A 328 21.06 -0.94 -15.68
N LYS A 329 20.46 -2.09 -15.97
CA LYS A 329 19.32 -2.61 -15.19
C LYS A 329 19.68 -2.89 -13.73
N LEU A 330 20.89 -3.40 -13.47
CA LEU A 330 21.40 -3.61 -12.11
C LEU A 330 21.55 -2.29 -11.36
N PHE A 331 22.13 -1.27 -12.00
CA PHE A 331 22.26 0.07 -11.43
C PHE A 331 20.89 0.65 -11.07
N ILE A 332 19.94 0.64 -12.01
CA ILE A 332 18.56 1.08 -11.77
C ILE A 332 17.95 0.33 -10.59
N SER A 333 18.09 -1.00 -10.55
CA SER A 333 17.54 -1.82 -9.47
C SER A 333 18.17 -1.52 -8.11
N HIS A 334 19.49 -1.33 -8.05
CA HIS A 334 20.24 -1.05 -6.83
C HIS A 334 19.80 0.28 -6.21
N PHE A 335 19.70 1.32 -7.04
CA PHE A 335 19.24 2.64 -6.61
C PHE A 335 17.70 2.75 -6.56
N SER A 336 16.95 1.70 -6.90
CA SER A 336 15.48 1.71 -7.01
C SER A 336 14.92 2.82 -7.92
N LEU A 337 15.68 3.17 -8.96
CA LEU A 337 15.30 4.21 -9.91
C LEU A 337 14.28 3.67 -10.94
N PRO A 338 13.47 4.55 -11.57
CA PRO A 338 12.73 4.20 -12.76
C PRO A 338 13.66 4.17 -13.99
N SER A 339 13.24 3.48 -15.05
CA SER A 339 13.94 3.51 -16.35
C SER A 339 13.71 4.86 -17.04
N ALA A 340 14.37 5.90 -16.57
CA ALA A 340 14.23 7.27 -17.07
C ALA A 340 14.94 7.52 -18.41
N ILE A 341 15.92 6.68 -18.76
CA ILE A 341 16.67 6.74 -20.03
C ILE A 341 16.28 5.51 -20.87
N TYR A 342 15.79 5.75 -22.08
CA TYR A 342 15.45 4.68 -23.02
C TYR A 342 16.71 4.00 -23.56
N GLN A 343 16.60 2.72 -23.93
CA GLN A 343 17.74 1.93 -24.38
C GLN A 343 18.47 2.55 -25.59
N ASN A 344 17.74 3.18 -26.51
CA ASN A 344 18.33 3.83 -27.68
C ASN A 344 19.13 5.07 -27.30
N GLN A 345 18.59 5.91 -26.41
CA GLN A 345 19.28 7.09 -25.89
C GLN A 345 20.52 6.69 -25.08
N LEU A 346 20.41 5.65 -24.25
CA LEU A 346 21.56 5.10 -23.51
C LEU A 346 22.66 4.62 -24.47
N LYS A 347 22.29 3.93 -25.56
CA LYS A 347 23.26 3.46 -26.56
C LYS A 347 23.96 4.62 -27.23
N SER A 348 23.25 5.69 -27.60
CA SER A 348 23.85 6.89 -28.17
C SER A 348 24.83 7.57 -27.20
N LEU A 349 24.43 7.77 -25.94
CA LEU A 349 25.29 8.37 -24.91
C LEU A 349 26.57 7.54 -24.65
N LEU A 350 26.46 6.21 -24.69
CA LEU A 350 27.62 5.33 -24.56
C LEU A 350 28.54 5.37 -25.79
N LYS A 351 27.98 5.47 -27.00
CA LYS A 351 28.77 5.64 -28.23
C LYS A 351 29.52 6.97 -28.26
N GLU A 352 28.98 8.03 -27.65
CA GLU A 352 29.65 9.33 -27.53
C GLU A 352 30.84 9.29 -26.55
N ARG A 353 30.76 8.46 -25.50
CA ARG A 353 31.79 8.39 -24.44
C ARG A 353 32.83 7.31 -24.62
N TYR A 354 32.49 6.17 -25.23
CA TYR A 354 33.38 5.02 -25.36
C TYR A 354 33.51 4.56 -26.82
N SER A 355 34.68 4.02 -27.17
CA SER A 355 34.92 3.40 -28.47
C SER A 355 34.05 2.16 -28.66
N PHE A 356 33.14 2.21 -29.64
CA PHE A 356 32.16 1.17 -29.94
C PHE A 356 32.41 0.56 -31.32
N ASP A 357 32.35 -0.76 -31.41
CA ASP A 357 32.42 -1.51 -32.67
C ASP A 357 31.02 -1.93 -33.12
N GLU A 358 30.59 -1.42 -34.28
CA GLU A 358 29.27 -1.74 -34.85
C GLU A 358 29.18 -3.17 -35.36
N SER A 359 30.31 -3.81 -35.67
CA SER A 359 30.32 -5.17 -36.23
C SER A 359 30.13 -6.25 -35.16
N SER A 360 30.61 -6.02 -33.94
CA SER A 360 30.52 -6.95 -32.81
C SER A 360 29.54 -6.52 -31.72
N ASP A 361 28.95 -5.32 -31.80
CA ASP A 361 28.10 -4.69 -30.78
C ASP A 361 28.79 -4.65 -29.40
N THR A 362 30.10 -4.32 -29.40
CA THR A 362 30.95 -4.28 -28.19
C THR A 362 31.60 -2.91 -27.97
N PHE A 363 31.76 -2.56 -26.69
CA PHE A 363 32.51 -1.39 -26.23
C PHE A 363 33.92 -1.82 -25.82
N PHE A 364 34.96 -1.18 -26.36
CA PHE A 364 36.36 -1.48 -26.04
C PHE A 364 36.89 -0.69 -24.84
N ASN A 365 37.84 -1.29 -24.11
CA ASN A 365 38.58 -0.71 -22.97
C ASN A 365 37.71 -0.40 -21.74
N VAL A 366 36.55 -1.03 -21.65
CA VAL A 366 35.59 -0.87 -20.56
C VAL A 366 35.47 -2.19 -19.81
N THR A 367 35.48 -2.15 -18.48
CA THR A 367 35.13 -3.30 -17.63
C THR A 367 34.15 -2.88 -16.53
N SER A 368 33.54 -3.86 -15.86
CA SER A 368 32.64 -3.64 -14.73
C SER A 368 32.91 -4.65 -13.64
N LYS A 369 32.82 -4.23 -12.38
CA LYS A 369 32.97 -5.09 -11.20
C LYS A 369 31.94 -6.22 -11.15
N TYR A 370 30.79 -6.06 -11.83
CA TYR A 370 29.71 -7.03 -11.85
C TYR A 370 29.87 -8.07 -12.96
N LEU A 371 30.68 -7.79 -13.98
CA LEU A 371 30.82 -8.63 -15.18
C LEU A 371 31.37 -10.04 -14.89
N PRO A 372 32.40 -10.22 -14.04
CA PRO A 372 32.96 -11.54 -13.70
C PRO A 372 31.91 -12.56 -13.24
N CYS A 373 31.11 -12.19 -12.24
CA CYS A 373 30.10 -13.08 -11.68
C CYS A 373 28.99 -13.43 -12.68
N ILE A 374 28.62 -12.48 -13.55
CA ILE A 374 27.60 -12.68 -14.57
C ILE A 374 28.12 -13.66 -15.64
N GLN A 375 29.36 -13.47 -16.09
CA GLN A 375 29.98 -14.35 -17.09
C GLN A 375 30.14 -15.77 -16.57
N ASP A 376 30.62 -15.92 -15.32
CA ASP A 376 30.72 -17.22 -14.66
C ASP A 376 29.35 -17.90 -14.59
N PHE A 377 28.29 -17.16 -14.23
CA PHE A 377 26.94 -17.74 -14.15
C PHE A 377 26.37 -18.13 -15.52
N ILE A 378 26.57 -17.31 -16.56
CA ILE A 378 26.15 -17.64 -17.93
C ILE A 378 26.88 -18.91 -18.40
N GLN A 379 28.18 -19.01 -18.14
CA GLN A 379 28.97 -20.19 -18.51
C GLN A 379 28.55 -21.43 -17.74
N PHE A 380 28.23 -21.30 -16.45
CA PHE A 380 27.61 -22.35 -15.65
C PHE A 380 26.30 -22.81 -16.30
N TRP A 381 25.42 -21.87 -16.63
CA TRP A 381 24.12 -22.16 -17.23
C TRP A 381 24.25 -22.92 -18.55
N GLU A 382 25.06 -22.40 -19.49
CA GLU A 382 25.24 -23.02 -20.81
C GLU A 382 25.87 -24.41 -20.76
N LYS A 383 26.77 -24.66 -19.79
CA LYS A 383 27.48 -25.96 -19.67
C LYS A 383 26.70 -27.01 -18.89
N THR A 384 25.86 -26.60 -17.93
CA THR A 384 25.31 -27.53 -16.94
C THR A 384 23.80 -27.67 -17.02
N ILE A 385 23.10 -26.73 -17.65
CA ILE A 385 21.64 -26.67 -17.65
C ILE A 385 21.10 -26.93 -19.06
N TYR A 386 20.19 -27.90 -19.15
CA TYR A 386 19.48 -28.23 -20.38
C TYR A 386 17.98 -28.04 -20.18
N THR A 387 17.36 -27.32 -21.10
CA THR A 387 15.91 -27.12 -21.14
C THR A 387 15.25 -28.29 -21.87
N SER A 388 14.32 -28.97 -21.21
CA SER A 388 13.57 -30.07 -21.80
C SER A 388 12.07 -29.81 -21.59
N SER A 389 11.34 -29.62 -22.70
CA SER A 389 9.90 -29.36 -22.69
C SER A 389 9.05 -30.54 -22.23
N GLU A 390 9.63 -31.74 -22.14
CA GLU A 390 8.94 -32.97 -21.76
C GLU A 390 9.13 -33.35 -20.29
N ASN A 391 10.01 -32.66 -19.55
CA ASN A 391 10.31 -32.98 -18.16
C ASN A 391 9.65 -31.98 -17.19
N ASP A 392 8.84 -32.49 -16.27
CA ASP A 392 8.21 -31.76 -15.16
C ASP A 392 9.18 -31.38 -14.01
N ASN A 393 10.49 -31.39 -14.29
CA ASN A 393 11.51 -31.09 -13.31
C ASN A 393 11.46 -29.60 -12.93
N GLU A 394 11.50 -29.35 -11.63
CA GLU A 394 11.48 -28.01 -11.03
C GLU A 394 12.72 -27.83 -10.14
N PHE A 395 13.37 -26.67 -10.24
CA PHE A 395 14.49 -26.26 -9.40
C PHE A 395 14.14 -25.01 -8.60
N GLU A 396 14.50 -24.97 -7.32
CA GLU A 396 14.41 -23.75 -6.51
C GLU A 396 15.61 -22.84 -6.83
N LEU A 397 15.42 -21.51 -6.72
CA LEU A 397 16.51 -20.55 -6.94
C LEU A 397 17.69 -20.75 -5.98
N ASP A 398 17.42 -21.11 -4.72
CA ASP A 398 18.46 -21.37 -3.73
C ASP A 398 19.29 -22.61 -4.11
N GLU A 399 18.65 -23.67 -4.64
CA GLU A 399 19.35 -24.85 -5.13
C GLU A 399 20.32 -24.50 -6.26
N LEU A 400 19.92 -23.62 -7.19
CA LEU A 400 20.82 -23.12 -8.23
C LEU A 400 21.97 -22.28 -7.69
N CYS A 401 21.74 -21.46 -6.66
CA CYS A 401 22.81 -20.70 -6.01
C CYS A 401 23.86 -21.64 -5.42
N VAL A 402 23.43 -22.73 -4.78
CA VAL A 402 24.32 -23.76 -4.22
C VAL A 402 25.07 -24.50 -5.33
N LEU A 403 24.40 -24.88 -6.41
CA LEU A 403 25.02 -25.54 -7.56
C LEU A 403 26.09 -24.66 -8.22
N PHE A 404 25.78 -23.37 -8.41
CA PHE A 404 26.72 -22.40 -8.98
C PHE A 404 27.97 -22.23 -8.09
N LYS A 405 27.78 -22.13 -6.77
CA LYS A 405 28.89 -22.09 -5.81
C LYS A 405 29.75 -23.34 -5.87
N LYS A 406 29.15 -24.52 -6.05
CA LYS A 406 29.93 -25.76 -6.19
C LYS A 406 30.70 -25.81 -7.51
N TRP A 407 30.08 -25.41 -8.62
CA TRP A 407 30.75 -25.43 -9.93
C TRP A 407 32.00 -24.55 -9.96
N THR A 408 31.89 -23.33 -9.43
CA THR A 408 33.01 -22.39 -9.30
C THR A 408 34.11 -22.92 -8.38
N THR A 409 33.76 -23.63 -7.31
CA THR A 409 34.74 -24.20 -6.36
C THR A 409 35.42 -25.48 -6.87
N THR A 410 34.70 -26.32 -7.62
CA THR A 410 35.10 -27.73 -7.86
C THR A 410 35.59 -28.01 -9.28
N GLU A 411 34.96 -27.42 -10.31
CA GLU A 411 35.22 -27.79 -11.72
C GLU A 411 35.93 -26.71 -12.54
N ASN A 412 35.88 -25.43 -12.14
CA ASN A 412 36.47 -24.32 -12.89
C ASN A 412 37.31 -23.33 -12.07
N SER A 413 37.88 -23.76 -10.94
CA SER A 413 38.66 -22.89 -10.04
C SER A 413 39.80 -22.09 -10.70
N ALA A 414 40.29 -22.52 -11.88
CA ALA A 414 41.31 -21.81 -12.67
C ALA A 414 40.75 -20.81 -13.70
N LEU A 415 39.47 -20.89 -14.06
CA LEU A 415 38.80 -20.06 -15.08
C LEU A 415 37.72 -19.13 -14.49
N SER A 416 37.24 -19.40 -13.28
CA SER A 416 36.24 -18.57 -12.59
C SER A 416 36.85 -17.24 -12.15
N LEU A 417 36.21 -16.14 -12.54
CA LEU A 417 36.65 -14.79 -12.18
C LEU A 417 36.00 -14.30 -10.87
N SER A 418 35.08 -15.07 -10.28
CA SER A 418 34.33 -14.75 -9.06
C SER A 418 34.34 -15.87 -8.01
N ASN A 419 34.04 -15.51 -6.75
CA ASN A 419 33.99 -16.43 -5.61
C ASN A 419 32.71 -17.31 -5.58
N GLY A 420 31.90 -17.32 -6.65
CA GLY A 420 30.71 -18.17 -6.76
C GLY A 420 29.54 -17.82 -5.83
N VAL A 421 29.59 -16.67 -5.15
CA VAL A 421 28.51 -16.21 -4.26
C VAL A 421 27.58 -15.30 -5.04
N ILE A 422 26.33 -15.73 -5.21
CA ILE A 422 25.27 -14.97 -5.88
C ILE A 422 23.99 -15.00 -5.03
N SER A 423 23.21 -13.91 -5.05
CA SER A 423 21.91 -13.86 -4.39
C SER A 423 20.80 -14.41 -5.30
N GLU A 424 19.76 -15.00 -4.72
CA GLU A 424 18.57 -15.44 -5.48
C GLU A 424 17.98 -14.32 -6.34
N SER A 425 18.00 -13.09 -5.81
CA SER A 425 17.50 -11.91 -6.52
C SER A 425 18.33 -11.59 -7.76
N ASP A 426 19.63 -11.84 -7.73
CA ASP A 426 20.52 -11.60 -8.85
C ASP A 426 20.42 -12.74 -9.87
N VAL A 427 20.33 -13.99 -9.43
CA VAL A 427 20.01 -15.13 -10.31
C VAL A 427 18.73 -14.84 -11.09
N LEU A 428 17.66 -14.46 -10.42
CA LEU A 428 16.38 -14.15 -11.06
C LEU A 428 16.50 -13.00 -12.07
N LYS A 429 17.31 -11.96 -11.79
CA LYS A 429 17.59 -10.88 -12.76
C LYS A 429 18.38 -11.40 -13.97
N ILE A 430 19.38 -12.27 -13.75
CA ILE A 430 20.17 -12.87 -14.84
C ILE A 430 19.26 -13.70 -15.74
N LEU A 431 18.46 -14.60 -15.17
CA LEU A 431 17.57 -15.48 -15.94
C LEU A 431 16.58 -14.69 -16.78
N ASN A 432 15.87 -13.72 -16.17
CA ASN A 432 14.92 -12.88 -16.89
C ASN A 432 15.55 -12.05 -18.02
N HIS A 433 16.85 -11.74 -17.93
CA HIS A 433 17.51 -10.92 -18.94
C HIS A 433 18.20 -11.72 -20.04
N PHE A 434 18.90 -12.79 -19.67
CA PHE A 434 19.71 -13.58 -20.62
C PHE A 434 18.95 -14.77 -21.18
N PHE A 435 18.02 -15.35 -20.42
CA PHE A 435 17.28 -16.58 -20.73
C PHE A 435 15.75 -16.39 -20.58
N PRO A 436 15.12 -15.51 -21.36
CA PRO A 436 13.69 -15.19 -21.22
C PRO A 436 12.74 -16.35 -21.59
N ILE A 437 13.26 -17.44 -22.14
CA ILE A 437 12.50 -18.65 -22.51
C ILE A 437 12.16 -19.49 -21.27
N VAL A 438 12.91 -19.30 -20.18
CA VAL A 438 12.76 -20.07 -18.94
C VAL A 438 11.57 -19.56 -18.14
N GLU A 439 10.65 -20.45 -17.79
CA GLU A 439 9.51 -20.12 -16.95
C GLU A 439 9.90 -20.15 -15.47
N VAL A 440 9.81 -18.98 -14.81
CA VAL A 440 10.04 -18.82 -13.38
C VAL A 440 8.70 -18.57 -12.68
N VAL A 441 8.26 -19.54 -11.87
CA VAL A 441 7.00 -19.50 -11.12
C VAL A 441 7.24 -18.94 -9.72
N ASP A 442 6.37 -18.03 -9.28
CA ASP A 442 6.38 -17.38 -7.96
C ASP A 442 7.69 -16.68 -7.56
N ASN A 443 8.54 -16.33 -8.54
CA ASN A 443 9.90 -15.84 -8.32
C ASN A 443 10.74 -16.80 -7.45
N LYS A 444 10.44 -18.10 -7.45
CA LYS A 444 11.10 -19.10 -6.60
C LYS A 444 11.45 -20.38 -7.36
N TYR A 445 10.54 -20.87 -8.19
CA TYR A 445 10.67 -22.15 -8.89
C TYR A 445 10.98 -21.93 -10.36
N ILE A 446 11.87 -22.73 -10.91
CA ILE A 446 12.22 -22.73 -12.33
C ILE A 446 11.80 -24.06 -12.93
N MET A 447 10.98 -24.00 -13.98
CA MET A 447 10.35 -25.17 -14.58
C MET A 447 11.07 -25.62 -15.85
N GLY A 448 11.00 -26.92 -16.15
CA GLY A 448 11.45 -27.49 -17.43
C GLY A 448 12.97 -27.56 -17.58
N ILE A 449 13.69 -27.62 -16.46
CA ILE A 449 15.15 -27.62 -16.42
C ILE A 449 15.69 -28.93 -15.87
N THR A 450 16.73 -29.42 -16.51
CA THR A 450 17.60 -30.49 -16.00
C THR A 450 19.01 -29.95 -15.80
N CYS A 451 19.67 -30.40 -14.73
CA CYS A 451 21.05 -29.99 -14.43
C CYS A 451 21.95 -31.22 -14.44
N ASN A 452 23.06 -31.16 -15.20
CA ASN A 452 24.03 -32.25 -15.29
C ASN A 452 24.72 -32.54 -13.95
N MET A 453 24.84 -31.53 -13.08
CA MET A 453 25.48 -31.70 -11.77
C MET A 453 24.62 -32.39 -10.74
N TRP A 454 23.30 -32.34 -10.93
CA TRP A 454 22.37 -32.88 -9.96
C TRP A 454 21.11 -33.38 -10.65
N ASP A 455 21.04 -34.70 -10.75
CA ASP A 455 19.84 -35.41 -11.15
C ASP A 455 19.05 -35.82 -9.90
N LYS A 456 18.02 -35.03 -9.59
CA LYS A 456 17.11 -35.26 -8.46
C LYS A 456 16.44 -36.63 -8.54
N ASN A 457 16.03 -37.05 -9.73
CA ASN A 457 15.25 -38.27 -9.93
C ASN A 457 16.12 -39.50 -9.65
N THR A 458 17.35 -39.48 -10.14
CA THR A 458 18.33 -40.55 -9.88
C THR A 458 18.73 -40.64 -8.40
N ASP A 459 18.90 -39.51 -7.70
CA ASP A 459 19.18 -39.53 -6.26
C ASP A 459 18.01 -40.08 -5.43
N ILE A 460 16.77 -39.72 -5.77
CA ILE A 460 15.58 -40.27 -5.12
C ILE A 460 15.48 -41.77 -5.41
N TYR A 461 15.65 -42.19 -6.67
CA TYR A 461 15.61 -43.60 -7.07
C TYR A 461 16.64 -44.46 -6.32
N ASN A 462 17.90 -44.00 -6.24
CA ASN A 462 18.96 -44.69 -5.51
C ASN A 462 18.68 -44.79 -3.99
N SER A 463 18.00 -43.79 -3.43
CA SER A 463 17.57 -43.86 -2.03
C SER A 463 16.43 -44.84 -1.83
N LEU A 464 15.44 -44.83 -2.73
CA LEU A 464 14.29 -45.74 -2.69
C LEU A 464 14.73 -47.19 -2.88
N ASN A 465 15.68 -47.49 -3.77
CA ASN A 465 16.22 -48.85 -3.91
C ASN A 465 16.88 -49.35 -2.63
N SER A 466 17.67 -48.53 -1.94
CA SER A 466 18.24 -48.94 -0.65
C SER A 466 17.20 -49.03 0.46
N LEU A 467 16.14 -48.23 0.41
CA LEU A 467 15.00 -48.37 1.31
C LEU A 467 14.28 -49.69 1.06
N LYS A 468 14.06 -50.05 -0.22
CA LYS A 468 13.50 -51.34 -0.63
C LYS A 468 14.34 -52.50 -0.09
N GLU A 469 15.66 -52.45 -0.25
CA GLU A 469 16.57 -53.47 0.32
C GLU A 469 16.45 -53.54 1.85
N HIS A 470 16.44 -52.40 2.55
CA HIS A 470 16.32 -52.35 4.00
C HIS A 470 15.03 -53.01 4.50
N TYR A 471 13.88 -52.70 3.88
CA TYR A 471 12.59 -53.28 4.25
C TYR A 471 12.41 -54.73 3.77
N HIS A 472 12.97 -55.11 2.62
CA HIS A 472 13.02 -56.50 2.16
C HIS A 472 13.84 -57.37 3.12
N THR A 473 14.98 -56.86 3.61
CA THR A 473 15.78 -57.61 4.60
C THR A 473 15.07 -57.70 5.94
N ALA A 474 14.44 -56.61 6.41
CA ALA A 474 13.69 -56.59 7.67
C ALA A 474 12.43 -57.46 7.63
N SER A 475 11.74 -57.55 6.49
CA SER A 475 10.54 -58.38 6.32
C SER A 475 10.86 -59.87 6.38
N LEU A 476 12.01 -60.29 5.84
CA LEU A 476 12.51 -61.67 5.95
C LEU A 476 12.78 -62.10 7.40
N PHE A 477 13.15 -61.16 8.28
CA PHE A 477 13.43 -61.45 9.70
C PHE A 477 12.20 -61.35 10.61
N THR A 478 11.20 -60.54 10.26
CA THR A 478 10.09 -60.20 11.17
C THR A 478 8.71 -60.65 10.71
N ASN A 479 8.53 -61.18 9.48
CA ASN A 479 7.25 -61.60 8.89
C ASN A 479 6.13 -60.54 8.94
N ASN A 480 6.47 -59.27 9.20
CA ASN A 480 5.52 -58.16 9.30
C ASN A 480 5.60 -57.30 8.03
N HIS A 481 4.50 -57.24 7.29
CA HIS A 481 4.34 -56.38 6.13
C HIS A 481 3.77 -55.03 6.56
N THR A 482 4.65 -54.08 6.88
CA THR A 482 4.24 -52.73 7.29
C THR A 482 4.15 -51.80 6.09
N LEU A 483 3.11 -50.97 6.06
CA LEU A 483 3.02 -49.82 5.17
C LEU A 483 4.11 -48.81 5.52
N ILE A 484 4.75 -48.22 4.50
CA ILE A 484 5.78 -47.18 4.71
C ILE A 484 5.12 -45.82 4.52
N ALA A 485 5.11 -44.98 5.55
CA ALA A 485 4.63 -43.61 5.40
C ALA A 485 5.59 -42.79 4.53
N PHE A 486 5.08 -41.85 3.73
CA PHE A 486 5.93 -40.94 2.94
C PHE A 486 6.92 -40.16 3.80
N ASP A 487 6.54 -39.84 5.03
CA ASP A 487 7.39 -39.15 6.01
C ASP A 487 8.60 -40.01 6.39
N GLU A 488 8.40 -41.31 6.64
CA GLU A 488 9.47 -42.26 6.95
C GLU A 488 10.40 -42.46 5.74
N ALA A 489 9.83 -42.54 4.54
CA ALA A 489 10.60 -42.65 3.30
C ALA A 489 11.47 -41.40 3.05
N TYR A 490 10.92 -40.22 3.32
CA TYR A 490 11.65 -38.96 3.21
C TYR A 490 12.73 -38.83 4.28
N ASP A 491 12.46 -39.22 5.53
CA ASP A 491 13.44 -39.19 6.62
C ASP A 491 14.63 -40.11 6.33
N PHE A 492 14.37 -41.30 5.77
CA PHE A 492 15.43 -42.20 5.32
C PHE A 492 16.28 -41.57 4.19
N TYR A 493 15.64 -40.98 3.19
CA TYR A 493 16.32 -40.23 2.12
C TYR A 493 17.18 -39.09 2.69
N PHE A 494 16.62 -38.32 3.64
CA PHE A 494 17.28 -37.20 4.27
C PHE A 494 18.52 -37.65 5.05
N GLN A 495 18.41 -38.67 5.89
CA GLN A 495 19.52 -39.19 6.67
C GLN A 495 20.64 -39.74 5.79
N LYS A 496 20.30 -40.51 4.75
CA LYS A 496 21.27 -41.11 3.83
C LYS A 496 22.02 -40.05 3.03
N ASN A 497 21.32 -39.04 2.50
CA ASN A 497 21.96 -37.99 1.71
C ASN A 497 22.73 -36.98 2.57
N LYS A 498 22.27 -36.72 3.80
CA LYS A 498 23.02 -35.94 4.78
C LYS A 498 24.35 -36.61 5.14
N ALA A 499 24.35 -37.94 5.35
CA ALA A 499 25.58 -38.69 5.61
C ALA A 499 26.58 -38.64 4.44
N ASN A 500 26.07 -38.62 3.20
CA ASN A 500 26.89 -38.55 1.99
C ASN A 500 27.23 -37.12 1.53
N SER A 501 26.86 -36.08 2.32
CA SER A 501 27.01 -34.67 1.93
C SER A 501 26.42 -34.34 0.54
N LYS A 502 25.34 -35.04 0.17
CA LYS A 502 24.62 -34.84 -1.09
C LYS A 502 23.54 -33.79 -0.94
N TYR A 503 23.10 -33.25 -2.08
CA TYR A 503 21.95 -32.35 -2.15
C TYR A 503 20.67 -33.07 -1.73
N ILE A 504 19.76 -32.31 -1.12
CA ILE A 504 18.52 -32.83 -0.54
C ILE A 504 17.37 -32.11 -1.22
N VAL A 505 16.48 -32.87 -1.86
CA VAL A 505 15.24 -32.31 -2.43
C VAL A 505 14.25 -31.91 -1.34
N SER A 506 13.39 -30.95 -1.65
CA SER A 506 12.26 -30.61 -0.77
C SER A 506 11.29 -31.79 -0.62
N LYS A 507 10.63 -31.88 0.54
CA LYS A 507 9.61 -32.91 0.80
C LYS A 507 8.51 -32.90 -0.27
N ARG A 508 8.07 -31.71 -0.69
CA ARG A 508 7.08 -31.53 -1.76
C ARG A 508 7.53 -32.17 -3.09
N TYR A 509 8.79 -31.97 -3.47
CA TYR A 509 9.33 -32.56 -4.70
C TYR A 509 9.42 -34.09 -4.58
N PHE A 510 9.85 -34.60 -3.42
CA PHE A 510 9.92 -36.03 -3.15
C PHE A 510 8.55 -36.71 -3.23
N GLU A 511 7.52 -36.12 -2.63
CA GLU A 511 6.14 -36.63 -2.72
C GLU A 511 5.62 -36.61 -4.16
N LYS A 512 5.87 -35.52 -4.91
CA LYS A 512 5.51 -35.41 -6.34
C LYS A 512 6.15 -36.55 -7.17
N TYR A 513 7.42 -36.87 -6.90
CA TYR A 513 8.12 -37.98 -7.55
C TYR A 513 7.52 -39.35 -7.20
N LEU A 514 7.13 -39.57 -5.94
CA LEU A 514 6.45 -40.80 -5.54
C LEU A 514 5.11 -40.96 -6.26
N TYR A 515 4.31 -39.89 -6.34
CA TYR A 515 3.04 -39.92 -7.07
C TYR A 515 3.20 -40.23 -8.56
N SER A 516 4.25 -39.72 -9.23
CA SER A 516 4.47 -39.98 -10.65
C SER A 516 5.02 -41.39 -10.92
N THR A 517 5.93 -41.87 -10.07
CA THR A 517 6.72 -43.08 -10.36
C THR A 517 6.17 -44.33 -9.67
N MET A 518 5.48 -44.16 -8.53
CA MET A 518 4.97 -45.26 -7.69
C MET A 518 3.45 -45.24 -7.52
N SER A 519 2.72 -44.57 -8.42
CA SER A 519 1.25 -44.47 -8.39
C SER A 519 0.54 -45.80 -8.11
N ASN A 520 1.03 -46.90 -8.69
CA ASN A 520 0.46 -48.24 -8.53
C ASN A 520 0.68 -48.87 -7.15
N TYR A 521 1.60 -48.34 -6.36
CA TYR A 521 2.00 -48.86 -5.05
C TYR A 521 1.60 -47.93 -3.90
N ILE A 522 0.84 -46.86 -4.17
CA ILE A 522 0.39 -45.92 -3.15
C ILE A 522 -0.97 -46.38 -2.60
N GLU A 523 -1.02 -46.62 -1.29
CA GLU A 523 -2.23 -46.91 -0.54
C GLU A 523 -2.55 -45.76 0.42
N TYR A 524 -3.85 -45.52 0.68
CA TYR A 524 -4.34 -44.49 1.60
C TYR A 524 -3.72 -43.10 1.37
N GLU A 525 -3.48 -42.74 0.10
CA GLU A 525 -2.91 -41.48 -0.40
C GLU A 525 -1.46 -41.16 0.00
N LYS A 526 -0.94 -41.65 1.14
CA LYS A 526 0.37 -41.28 1.70
C LYS A 526 1.22 -42.45 2.20
N PHE A 527 0.85 -43.68 1.83
CA PHE A 527 1.58 -44.88 2.24
C PHE A 527 2.04 -45.68 1.03
N ILE A 528 3.24 -46.23 1.09
CA ILE A 528 3.77 -47.17 0.10
C ILE A 528 3.40 -48.58 0.55
N SER A 529 2.73 -49.31 -0.34
CA SER A 529 2.29 -50.69 -0.15
C SER A 529 3.47 -51.66 0.05
N PRO A 530 3.33 -52.68 0.91
CA PRO A 530 4.32 -53.75 1.03
C PRO A 530 4.62 -54.48 -0.27
N SER A 531 3.67 -54.51 -1.21
CA SER A 531 3.83 -55.09 -2.55
C SER A 531 4.97 -54.46 -3.37
N TRP A 532 5.45 -53.28 -2.98
CA TRP A 532 6.57 -52.62 -3.65
C TRP A 532 7.94 -53.17 -3.23
N TYR A 533 8.11 -53.59 -1.98
CA TYR A 533 9.41 -54.07 -1.45
C TYR A 533 9.49 -55.57 -1.22
N LEU A 534 8.35 -56.28 -1.24
CA LEU A 534 8.31 -57.72 -1.48
C LEU A 534 8.71 -58.03 -2.93
#